data_AF-A0A5J5A818-F1
#
_entry.id   AF-A0A5J5A818-F1
#
_cell.length_a   1.000
_cell.length_b   1.000
_cell.length_c   1.000
_cell.angle_alpha   90.00
_cell.angle_beta   90.00
_cell.angle_gamma   90.00
#
_symmetry.space_group_name_H-M   'P 1'
#
loop_
_entity.id
_entity.type
_entity.pdbx_description
1 polymer ?
#
loop_
_entity_poly.entity_id
_entity_poly.type
_entity_poly.pdbx_seq_one_letter_code
_entity_poly.pdbx_strand_id
1 'polypeptide(L)'
;MEVSQHSKYFCEFCGKLCSALEFKRACFCSNQLLSTICSMPVKRKAVGIWGCKDCGKVKAGGAYTLNTASAVTVRSTIRRLREQTES
;
A
#
# COMPACT_ATOMS: atom_id res chain seq x y z
N MET A 1 17.66 -10.71 -2.49
CA MET A 1 17.16 -9.34 -2.18
C MET A 1 16.69 -8.57 -3.42
N GLU A 2 17.16 -8.91 -4.62
CA GLU A 2 16.84 -8.16 -5.87
C GLU A 2 15.40 -8.35 -6.36
N VAL A 3 14.78 -9.49 -6.04
CA VAL A 3 13.37 -9.77 -6.37
C VAL A 3 12.42 -8.83 -5.63
N SER A 4 12.72 -8.53 -4.36
CA SER A 4 11.90 -7.62 -3.53
C SER A 4 11.92 -6.19 -4.05
N GLN A 5 13.04 -5.73 -4.62
CA GLN A 5 13.19 -4.39 -5.20
C GLN A 5 12.29 -4.16 -6.42
N HIS A 6 12.11 -5.17 -7.26
CA HIS A 6 11.31 -5.09 -8.49
C HIS A 6 9.87 -5.55 -8.30
N SER A 7 9.54 -6.01 -7.10
CA SER A 7 8.18 -6.40 -6.73
C SER A 7 7.24 -5.20 -6.82
N LYS A 8 6.05 -5.43 -7.36
CA LYS A 8 5.01 -4.41 -7.48
C LYS A 8 4.14 -4.46 -6.23
N TYR A 9 3.86 -3.30 -5.62
CA TYR A 9 3.09 -3.21 -4.38
C TYR A 9 1.73 -2.53 -4.57
N PHE A 10 0.83 -2.81 -3.64
CA PHE A 10 -0.47 -2.16 -3.55
C PHE A 10 -0.32 -0.70 -3.07
N CYS A 11 -1.16 0.16 -3.62
CA CYS A 11 -1.21 1.58 -3.29
C CYS A 11 -2.38 1.85 -2.33
N GLU A 12 -2.07 2.07 -1.06
CA GLU A 12 -3.08 2.44 -0.04
C GLU A 12 -3.78 3.77 -0.34
N PHE A 13 -3.13 4.68 -1.08
CA PHE A 13 -3.68 6.02 -1.36
C PHE A 13 -4.71 6.05 -2.47
N CYS A 14 -4.58 5.17 -3.45
CA CYS A 14 -5.32 5.27 -4.68
C CYS A 14 -6.45 4.26 -4.79
N GLY A 15 -6.40 3.14 -4.07
CA GLY A 15 -7.56 2.26 -3.85
C GLY A 15 -8.25 1.70 -5.10
N LYS A 16 -7.83 2.03 -6.33
CA LYS A 16 -8.49 1.57 -7.57
C LYS A 16 -8.27 0.05 -7.72
N LEU A 17 -9.21 -0.85 -8.02
CA LEU A 17 -10.56 -0.80 -8.62
C LEU A 17 -11.17 0.57 -8.89
N CYS A 18 -10.99 1.02 -10.12
CA CYS A 18 -11.74 2.06 -10.83
C CYS A 18 -12.08 3.37 -10.10
N SER A 19 -11.67 4.47 -10.70
CA SER A 19 -12.33 5.76 -10.49
C SER A 19 -13.79 5.66 -10.95
N ALA A 20 -14.71 5.32 -10.04
CA ALA A 20 -16.14 5.54 -10.18
C ALA A 20 -16.79 5.51 -8.79
N LEU A 21 -17.40 6.63 -8.43
CA LEU A 21 -18.47 6.86 -7.47
C LEU A 21 -18.81 5.81 -6.36
N GLU A 22 -18.95 6.38 -5.16
CA GLU A 22 -19.86 6.01 -4.07
C GLU A 22 -19.55 4.84 -3.11
N PHE A 23 -19.57 5.24 -1.83
CA PHE A 23 -20.07 4.54 -0.65
C PHE A 23 -20.42 3.02 -0.76
N LYS A 24 -19.75 2.27 0.13
CA LYS A 24 -20.07 0.93 0.67
C LYS A 24 -19.50 -0.30 -0.07
N ARG A 25 -18.87 -1.11 0.80
CA ARG A 25 -18.58 -2.56 0.74
C ARG A 25 -17.26 -2.98 0.09
N ALA A 26 -16.53 -3.71 0.93
CA ALA A 26 -15.29 -4.42 0.64
C ALA A 26 -15.43 -5.32 -0.59
N CYS A 27 -14.42 -5.28 -1.45
CA CYS A 27 -14.21 -6.32 -2.45
C CYS A 27 -13.71 -7.58 -1.72
N PHE A 28 -14.65 -8.38 -1.20
CA PHE A 28 -14.39 -9.78 -0.88
C PHE A 28 -14.41 -10.53 -2.21
N CYS A 29 -13.23 -10.81 -2.75
CA CYS A 29 -13.08 -11.49 -4.03
C CYS A 29 -13.33 -13.00 -3.85
N SER A 30 -14.60 -13.39 -3.75
CA SER A 30 -15.05 -14.79 -3.83
C SER A 30 -15.87 -15.02 -5.10
N ASN A 31 -15.25 -14.95 -6.27
CA ASN A 31 -15.48 -15.94 -7.32
C ASN A 31 -14.59 -15.73 -8.53
N GLN A 32 -14.10 -16.87 -9.03
CA GLN A 32 -13.28 -17.08 -10.20
C GLN A 32 -13.91 -16.41 -11.45
N LEU A 33 -13.06 -15.86 -12.33
CA LEU A 33 -13.36 -15.40 -13.70
C LEU A 33 -13.65 -13.90 -13.97
N LEU A 34 -12.92 -12.99 -13.33
CA LEU A 34 -12.57 -11.72 -14.01
C LEU A 34 -11.06 -11.48 -13.93
N SER A 35 -10.35 -11.82 -15.00
CA SER A 35 -8.92 -11.57 -15.21
C SER A 35 -8.62 -10.08 -15.45
N THR A 36 -9.29 -9.16 -14.75
CA THR A 36 -8.92 -7.75 -14.73
C THR A 36 -7.71 -7.59 -13.82
N ILE A 37 -6.55 -7.88 -14.41
CA ILE A 37 -5.19 -7.53 -14.00
C ILE A 37 -5.18 -6.59 -12.79
N CYS A 38 -4.93 -7.16 -11.61
CA CYS A 38 -4.63 -6.41 -10.40
C CYS A 38 -3.26 -5.74 -10.61
N SER A 39 -3.25 -4.62 -11.35
CA SER A 39 -2.04 -3.89 -11.69
C SER A 39 -1.57 -3.17 -10.44
N MET A 40 -0.73 -3.83 -9.65
CA MET A 40 0.00 -3.24 -8.54
C MET A 40 0.84 -2.05 -9.07
N PRO A 41 0.49 -0.79 -8.76
CA PRO A 41 1.03 0.37 -9.48
C PRO A 41 2.21 1.02 -8.77
N VAL A 42 2.53 0.57 -7.54
CA VAL A 42 3.65 1.11 -6.77
C VAL A 42 4.94 0.41 -7.15
N LYS A 43 5.91 1.21 -7.58
CA LYS A 43 7.25 0.76 -7.96
C LYS A 43 8.30 1.60 -7.23
N ARG A 44 9.47 1.01 -7.01
CA ARG A 44 10.62 1.73 -6.45
C ARG A 44 11.14 2.74 -7.47
N LYS A 45 11.38 3.98 -7.03
CA LYS A 45 12.05 5.02 -7.83
C LYS A 45 13.51 5.19 -7.41
N ALA A 46 13.78 5.20 -6.10
CA ALA A 46 15.11 5.28 -5.51
C ALA A 46 15.17 4.46 -4.20
N VAL A 47 16.32 4.36 -3.54
CA VAL A 47 16.41 3.73 -2.21
C VAL A 47 15.44 4.43 -1.24
N GLY A 48 14.52 3.69 -0.62
CA GLY A 48 13.56 4.24 0.34
C GLY A 48 12.41 5.06 -0.27
N ILE A 49 12.41 5.32 -1.58
CA ILE A 49 11.38 6.13 -2.26
C ILE A 49 10.56 5.24 -3.21
N TRP A 50 9.26 5.16 -2.94
CA TRP A 50 8.30 4.35 -3.67
C TRP A 50 7.24 5.23 -4.33
N GLY A 51 7.07 5.11 -5.64
CA GLY A 51 6.14 5.92 -6.40
C GLY A 51 5.03 5.07 -7.03
N CYS A 52 3.80 5.53 -6.88
CA CYS A 52 2.63 5.02 -7.58
C CYS A 52 2.54 5.65 -8.97
N LYS A 53 2.42 4.84 -10.04
CA LYS A 53 2.28 5.36 -11.41
C LYS A 53 0.92 6.02 -11.64
N ASP A 54 -0.17 5.44 -11.13
CA ASP A 54 -1.53 5.89 -11.44
C ASP A 54 -1.96 7.14 -10.68
N CYS A 55 -1.47 7.28 -9.46
CA CYS A 55 -1.85 8.35 -8.54
C CYS A 55 -0.77 9.40 -8.36
N GLY A 56 0.44 9.16 -8.88
CA GLY A 56 1.60 10.04 -8.73
C GLY A 56 2.11 10.20 -7.29
N LYS A 57 1.43 9.61 -6.29
CA LYS A 57 1.81 9.72 -4.88
C LYS A 57 3.10 8.96 -4.62
N VAL A 58 3.95 9.57 -3.80
CA VAL A 58 5.23 9.01 -3.37
C VAL A 58 5.13 8.68 -1.87
N LYS A 59 5.52 7.46 -1.52
CA LYS A 59 5.57 6.96 -0.14
C LYS A 59 7.03 6.66 0.22
N ALA A 60 7.45 7.08 1.42
CA ALA A 60 8.71 6.63 2.00
C ALA A 60 8.53 5.20 2.56
N GLY A 61 9.47 4.32 2.25
CA GLY A 61 9.44 2.92 2.66
C GLY A 61 10.84 2.38 2.92
N GLY A 62 10.98 1.06 2.99
CA GLY A 62 12.29 0.43 3.13
C GLY A 62 13.14 0.54 1.87
N ALA A 63 14.43 0.19 1.99
CA ALA A 63 15.37 0.18 0.87
C ALA A 63 14.97 -0.83 -0.23
N TYR A 64 14.45 -2.00 0.18
CA TYR A 64 14.12 -3.12 -0.71
C TYR A 64 12.66 -3.57 -0.65
N THR A 65 11.92 -3.19 0.41
CA THR A 65 10.51 -3.54 0.61
C THR A 65 9.72 -2.30 1.02
N LEU A 66 8.47 -2.17 0.57
CA LEU A 66 7.64 -1.00 0.89
C LEU A 66 7.32 -0.90 2.39
N ASN A 67 7.04 -2.04 3.04
CA ASN A 67 6.72 -2.13 4.46
C ASN A 67 7.79 -2.98 5.16
N THR A 68 8.64 -2.34 5.96
CA THR A 68 9.55 -3.05 6.88
C THR A 68 8.81 -3.46 8.16
N ALA A 69 9.12 -4.64 8.71
CA ALA A 69 8.49 -5.14 9.94
C ALA A 69 8.55 -4.13 11.11
N SER A 70 9.72 -3.52 11.34
CA SER A 70 9.90 -2.52 12.40
C SER A 70 8.98 -1.30 12.22
N ALA A 71 8.82 -0.81 11.00
CA ALA A 71 7.92 0.31 10.71
C ALA A 71 6.44 -0.05 10.90
N VAL A 72 6.05 -1.31 10.66
CA VAL A 72 4.67 -1.77 10.92
C VAL A 72 4.38 -1.75 12.42
N THR A 73 5.29 -2.27 13.24
CA THR A 73 5.15 -2.28 14.70
C THR A 73 5.20 -0.89 15.32
N VAL A 74 6.03 0.02 14.78
CA VAL A 74 6.08 1.41 15.27
C VAL A 74 4.74 2.11 15.02
N ARG A 75 4.11 1.90 13.85
CA ARG A 75 2.80 2.49 13.54
C ARG A 75 1.69 2.00 14.48
N SER A 76 1.64 0.70 14.79
CA SER A 76 0.66 0.16 15.74
C SER A 76 0.92 0.66 17.17
N THR A 77 2.19 0.75 17.57
CA THR A 77 2.58 1.26 18.89
C THR A 77 2.20 2.73 19.07
N ILE A 78 2.52 3.59 18.09
CA ILE A 78 2.17 5.03 18.14
C ILE A 78 0.66 5.21 18.24
N ARG A 79 -0.12 4.42 17.50
CA ARG A 79 -1.58 4.47 17.56
C ARG A 79 -2.08 4.17 18.98
N ARG A 80 -1.61 3.08 19.60
CA ARG A 80 -1.98 2.71 20.97
C ARG A 80 -1.57 3.77 21.99
N LEU A 81 -0.39 4.37 21.84
CA LEU A 81 0.10 5.41 22.76
C LEU A 81 -0.70 6.72 22.65
N ARG A 82 -1.16 7.09 21.45
CA ARG A 82 -2.02 8.27 21.25
C ARG A 82 -3.39 8.08 21.90
N GLU A 83 -4.00 6.92 21.72
CA GLU A 83 -5.27 6.55 22.37
C GLU A 83 -5.18 6.63 23.91
N GLN A 84 -4.02 6.33 24.49
CA GLN A 84 -3.76 6.43 25.95
C GLN A 84 -3.59 7.87 26.47
N THR A 85 -3.19 8.82 25.60
CA THR A 85 -2.90 10.20 26.01
C THR A 85 -4.11 11.12 25.85
N GLU A 86 -5.06 10.74 25.00
CA GLU A 86 -6.30 11.50 24.70
C GLU A 86 -7.50 11.04 25.55
N SER A 87 -7.27 10.13 26.53
CA SER A 87 -8.27 9.63 27.49
C SER A 87 -8.26 10.43 28.80
#